data_AF-A0AAE4A2K7-F1
#
_entry.id   AF-A0AAE4A2K7-F1
#
_cell.length_a   1.000
_cell.length_b   1.000
_cell.length_c   1.000
_cell.angle_alpha   90.00
_cell.angle_beta   90.00
_cell.angle_gamma   90.00
#
_symmetry.space_group_name_H-M   'P 1'
#
loop_
_entity.id
_entity.type
_entity.pdbx_description
1 polymer ?
#
loop_
_entity_poly.entity_id
_entity_poly.type
_entity_poly.pdbx_seq_one_letter_code
_entity_poly.pdbx_strand_id
1 'polypeptide(L)'
;MKLIYKPFGIIVGIVAGLLARKLFTFVWAKIDDEEPPEATTELASWSRVVTAAAVQGVTFSVTRAVVDRAGARGWEHIFGVWPGEKAPDKA
;
A
#
# COMPACT_ATOMS: atom_id res chain seq x y z
N MET A 1 18.90 17.95 -3.34
CA MET A 1 18.17 16.91 -4.09
C MET A 1 17.09 16.16 -3.30
N LYS A 2 17.13 16.10 -1.94
CA LYS A 2 16.06 15.50 -1.11
C LYS A 2 14.70 16.24 -1.16
N LEU A 3 14.66 17.49 -1.63
CA LEU A 3 13.47 18.34 -1.57
C LEU A 3 12.43 18.05 -2.66
N ILE A 4 12.84 17.56 -3.83
CA ILE A 4 11.92 17.21 -4.94
C ILE A 4 11.23 15.86 -4.67
N TYR A 5 11.86 14.97 -3.91
CA TYR A 5 11.29 13.65 -3.63
C TYR A 5 10.14 13.70 -2.61
N LYS A 6 10.09 14.70 -1.72
CA LYS A 6 9.00 14.83 -0.73
C LYS A 6 7.61 15.02 -1.38
N PRO A 7 7.39 16.03 -2.26
CA PRO A 7 6.10 16.18 -2.93
C PRO A 7 5.80 15.01 -3.86
N PHE A 8 6.81 14.44 -4.53
CA PHE A 8 6.62 13.26 -5.37
C PHE A 8 6.14 12.04 -4.55
N GLY A 9 6.78 11.75 -3.42
CA GLY A 9 6.39 10.66 -2.52
C GLY A 9 4.99 10.83 -1.95
N ILE A 10 4.54 12.06 -1.69
CA ILE A 10 3.16 12.33 -1.26
C ILE A 10 2.16 11.98 -2.37
N ILE A 11 2.40 12.44 -3.60
CA ILE A 11 1.52 12.15 -4.74
C ILE A 11 1.45 10.64 -4.98
N VAL A 12 2.61 9.97 -5.01
CA VAL A 12 2.72 8.52 -5.16
C VAL A 12 1.98 7.79 -4.03
N GLY A 13 2.11 8.27 -2.79
CA GLY A 13 1.40 7.72 -1.63
C GLY A 13 -0.12 7.85 -1.71
N ILE A 14 -0.63 8.99 -2.18
CA ILE A 14 -2.07 9.20 -2.40
C ILE A 14 -2.59 8.23 -3.46
N VAL A 15 -1.89 8.12 -4.60
CA VAL A 15 -2.25 7.18 -5.67
C VAL A 15 -2.23 5.74 -5.15
N ALA A 16 -1.21 5.36 -4.38
CA ALA A 16 -1.12 4.04 -3.76
C ALA A 16 -2.31 3.77 -2.82
N GLY A 17 -2.71 4.74 -1.99
CA GLY A 17 -3.84 4.61 -1.07
C GLY A 17 -5.18 4.42 -1.80
N LEU A 18 -5.41 5.17 -2.88
CA LEU A 18 -6.61 5.03 -3.71
C LEU A 18 -6.67 3.66 -4.40
N LEU A 19 -5.54 3.20 -4.94
CA LEU A 19 -5.43 1.87 -5.54
C LEU A 19 -5.64 0.76 -4.52
N ALA A 20 -5.03 0.89 -3.34
CA ALA A 20 -5.14 -0.08 -2.25
C ALA A 20 -6.60 -0.21 -1.77
N ARG A 21 -7.34 0.89 -1.65
CA ARG A 21 -8.77 0.87 -1.30
C ARG A 21 -9.58 0.08 -2.31
N LYS A 22 -9.39 0.34 -3.61
CA LYS A 22 -10.11 -0.38 -4.68
C LYS A 22 -9.78 -1.88 -4.69
N LEU A 23 -8.50 -2.22 -4.51
CA LEU A 23 -8.05 -3.62 -4.44
C LEU A 23 -8.62 -4.31 -3.20
N PHE A 24 -8.64 -3.64 -2.05
CA PHE A 24 -9.22 -4.18 -0.83
C PHE A 24 -10.69 -4.53 -1.02
N THR A 25 -11.50 -3.60 -1.54
CA THR A 25 -12.92 -3.86 -1.83
C THR A 25 -13.09 -5.03 -2.80
N PHE A 26 -12.27 -5.08 -3.86
CA PHE A 26 -12.32 -6.17 -4.83
C PHE A 26 -11.96 -7.54 -4.23
N VAL A 27 -10.91 -7.60 -3.41
CA VAL A 27 -10.49 -8.84 -2.75
C VAL A 27 -11.52 -9.27 -1.71
N TRP A 28 -12.05 -8.33 -0.92
CA TRP A 28 -13.07 -8.62 0.09
C TRP A 28 -14.36 -9.17 -0.53
N ALA A 29 -14.82 -8.59 -1.64
CA ALA A 29 -16.00 -9.06 -2.36
C ALA A 29 -15.88 -10.49 -2.93
N LYS A 30 -14.69 -11.13 -2.84
CA LYS A 30 -14.51 -12.56 -3.14
C LYS A 30 -14.56 -13.46 -1.92
N ILE A 31 -14.50 -12.88 -0.72
CA ILE A 31 -14.49 -13.58 0.56
C ILE A 31 -15.88 -13.52 1.20
N ASP A 32 -16.56 -12.40 1.07
CA ASP A 32 -17.86 -12.11 1.70
C ASP A 32 -18.70 -11.25 0.75
N ASP A 33 -20.00 -11.50 0.71
CA ASP A 33 -20.98 -10.78 -0.14
C ASP A 33 -21.41 -9.45 0.48
N GLU A 34 -21.19 -9.28 1.78
CA GLU A 34 -21.46 -8.05 2.52
C GLU A 34 -20.22 -7.16 2.61
N GLU A 35 -20.42 -5.87 2.92
CA GLU A 35 -19.32 -4.93 3.12
C GLU A 35 -18.39 -5.37 4.27
N PRO A 36 -17.07 -5.10 4.16
CA PRO A 36 -16.12 -5.48 5.19
C PRO A 36 -16.46 -4.76 6.49
N PRO A 37 -16.67 -5.49 7.61
CA PRO A 37 -17.00 -4.85 8.87
C PRO A 37 -15.83 -4.03 9.39
N GLU A 38 -16.16 -2.89 9.99
CA GLU A 38 -15.20 -2.13 10.77
C GLU A 38 -15.04 -2.73 12.18
N ALA A 39 -13.98 -2.36 12.88
CA ALA A 39 -13.73 -2.83 14.25
C ALA A 39 -14.85 -2.45 15.24
N THR A 40 -15.66 -1.46 14.88
CA THR A 40 -16.77 -0.92 15.69
C THR A 40 -18.14 -1.39 15.19
N THR A 41 -18.22 -2.27 14.19
CA THR A 41 -19.50 -2.80 13.69
C THR A 41 -20.16 -3.67 14.76
N GLU A 42 -21.27 -3.20 15.32
CA GLU A 42 -21.92 -3.73 16.53
C GLU A 42 -22.20 -5.25 16.50
N LEU A 43 -22.69 -5.77 15.37
CA LEU A 43 -23.10 -7.17 15.23
C LEU A 43 -22.09 -8.03 14.47
N ALA A 44 -20.93 -7.48 14.11
CA ALA A 44 -19.91 -8.25 13.41
C ALA A 44 -19.18 -9.19 14.38
N SER A 45 -19.02 -10.46 13.97
CA SER A 45 -18.25 -11.42 14.77
C SER A 45 -16.76 -11.09 14.75
N TRP A 46 -16.06 -11.44 15.83
CA TRP A 46 -14.60 -11.24 15.96
C TRP A 46 -13.82 -11.82 14.78
N SER A 47 -14.16 -13.02 14.34
CA SER A 47 -13.50 -13.66 13.19
C SER A 47 -13.65 -12.84 11.92
N ARG A 48 -14.84 -12.28 11.69
CA ARG A 48 -15.13 -11.48 10.50
C ARG A 48 -14.38 -10.15 10.51
N VAL A 49 -14.39 -9.44 11.64
CA VAL A 49 -13.64 -8.19 11.85
C VAL A 49 -12.14 -8.41 11.67
N VAL A 50 -11.57 -9.43 12.30
CA VAL A 50 -10.13 -9.72 12.21
C VAL A 50 -9.74 -10.12 10.78
N THR A 51 -10.59 -10.90 10.09
CA THR A 51 -10.34 -11.29 8.70
C THR A 51 -10.36 -10.05 7.79
N ALA A 52 -11.35 -9.17 7.93
CA ALA A 52 -11.42 -7.92 7.17
C ALA A 52 -10.19 -7.04 7.39
N ALA A 53 -9.80 -6.84 8.65
CA ALA A 53 -8.63 -6.07 9.02
C ALA A 53 -7.32 -6.68 8.47
N ALA A 54 -7.18 -8.01 8.52
CA ALA A 54 -6.01 -8.71 7.98
C ALA A 54 -5.92 -8.55 6.45
N VAL A 55 -7.03 -8.76 5.73
CA VAL A 55 -7.10 -8.60 4.28
C VAL A 55 -6.80 -7.16 3.88
N GLN A 56 -7.35 -6.18 4.60
CA GLN A 56 -7.06 -4.77 4.41
C GLN A 56 -5.58 -4.47 4.62
N GLY A 57 -5.01 -4.89 5.76
CA GLY A 57 -3.61 -4.65 6.11
C GLY A 57 -2.64 -5.23 5.08
N VAL A 58 -2.87 -6.48 4.65
CA VAL A 58 -2.06 -7.14 3.62
C VAL A 58 -2.16 -6.40 2.29
N THR A 59 -3.38 -6.11 1.84
CA THR A 59 -3.61 -5.45 0.54
C THR A 59 -2.94 -4.09 0.48
N PHE A 60 -3.09 -3.28 1.53
CA PHE A 60 -2.49 -1.95 1.61
C PHE A 60 -0.95 -2.03 1.66
N SER A 61 -0.41 -2.94 2.47
CA SER A 61 1.04 -3.09 2.61
C SER A 61 1.71 -3.57 1.32
N VAL A 62 1.11 -4.55 0.64
CA VAL A 62 1.62 -5.06 -0.65
C VAL A 62 1.52 -3.98 -1.73
N THR A 63 0.37 -3.30 -1.84
CA THR A 63 0.19 -2.23 -2.83
C THR A 63 1.23 -1.13 -2.66
N ARG A 64 1.44 -0.68 -1.41
CA ARG A 64 2.46 0.31 -1.09
C ARG A 64 3.86 -0.16 -1.48
N ALA A 65 4.24 -1.39 -1.10
CA ALA A 65 5.57 -1.92 -1.41
C ALA A 65 5.83 -1.96 -2.92
N VAL A 66 4.84 -2.37 -3.71
CA VAL A 66 4.93 -2.42 -5.18
C VAL A 66 5.06 -1.02 -5.76
N VAL A 67 4.23 -0.08 -5.32
CA VAL A 67 4.25 1.31 -5.82
C VAL A 67 5.54 2.02 -5.42
N ASP A 68 5.99 1.88 -4.17
CA ASP A 68 7.25 2.47 -3.69
C ASP A 68 8.44 1.92 -4.48
N ARG A 69 8.46 0.60 -4.77
CA ARG A 69 9.50 -0.04 -5.58
C ARG A 69 9.48 0.45 -7.02
N ALA A 70 8.29 0.53 -7.63
CA ALA A 70 8.14 1.01 -9.01
C ALA A 70 8.54 2.48 -9.12
N GLY A 71 8.13 3.32 -8.17
CA GLY A 71 8.50 4.73 -8.08
C GLY A 71 10.01 4.92 -7.93
N ALA A 72 10.66 4.14 -7.06
CA ALA A 72 12.10 4.19 -6.87
C ALA A 72 12.88 3.80 -8.13
N ARG A 73 12.42 2.76 -8.83
CA ARG A 73 13.00 2.32 -10.11
C ARG A 73 12.80 3.35 -11.23
N GLY A 74 11.61 3.93 -11.33
CA GLY A 74 11.33 5.01 -12.29
C GLY A 74 12.19 6.24 -12.04
N TRP A 75 12.37 6.62 -10.77
CA TRP A 75 13.24 7.72 -10.38
C TRP A 75 14.71 7.45 -10.73
N GLU A 76 15.22 6.25 -10.42
CA GLU A 76 16.56 5.82 -10.81
C GLU A 76 16.75 5.86 -12.33
N HIS A 77 15.76 5.39 -13.09
CA HIS A 77 15.82 5.39 -14.55
C HIS A 77 15.86 6.80 -15.16
N ILE A 78 15.06 7.73 -14.61
CA ILE A 78 14.95 9.10 -15.14
C ILE A 78 16.12 9.99 -14.69
N PHE A 79 16.51 9.89 -13.42
CA PHE A 79 17.48 10.80 -12.81
C PHE A 79 18.87 10.17 -12.60
N GLY A 80 19.04 8.87 -12.86
CA GLY A 80 20.30 8.15 -12.66
C GLY A 80 20.71 7.98 -11.19
N VAL A 81 19.85 8.36 -10.24
CA VAL A 81 20.16 8.37 -8.79
C VAL A 81 19.10 7.54 -8.07
N TRP A 82 19.53 6.59 -7.24
CA TRP A 82 18.62 5.85 -6.38
C TRP A 82 18.07 6.76 -5.26
N PRO A 83 16.73 6.82 -5.05
CA PRO A 83 16.14 7.76 -4.09
C PRO A 83 16.11 7.27 -2.64
N GLY A 84 16.37 5.97 -2.40
CA GLY A 84 16.32 5.34 -1.09
C GLY A 84 17.68 4.98 -0.52
N GLU A 85 17.68 4.14 0.51
CA GLU A 85 18.91 3.54 1.04
C GLU A 85 19.51 2.59 0.00
N LYS A 86 20.82 2.67 -0.20
CA LYS A 86 21.56 1.75 -1.07
C LYS A 86 21.91 0.51 -0.25
N ALA A 87 21.98 -0.65 -0.91
CA ALA A 87 22.45 -1.87 -0.26
C ALA A 87 23.84 -1.60 0.37
N PRO A 88 24.13 -2.16 1.56
CA PRO A 88 25.47 -2.07 2.13
C PRO A 88 26.47 -2.65 1.13
N ASP A 89 27.61 -1.97 0.96
CA ASP A 89 28.70 -2.48 0.12
C ASP A 89 29.07 -3.88 0.62
N LYS A 90 29.01 -4.86 -0.28
CA LYS A 90 29.50 -6.20 0.02
C LYS A 90 31.03 -6.10 0.10
N ALA A 91 31.56 -6.21 1.32
CA ALA A 91 32.99 -6.38 1.59
C ALA A 91 33.51 -7.68 0.97
#